data_AF-A0A0M0GS30-F1
#
_entry.id   AF-A0A0M0GS30-F1
#
_cell.length_a   1.000
_cell.length_b   1.000
_cell.length_c   1.000
_cell.angle_alpha   90.00
_cell.angle_beta   90.00
_cell.angle_gamma   90.00
#
_symmetry.space_group_name_H-M   'P 1'
#
loop_
_entity.id
_entity.type
_entity.pdbx_description
1 polymer ?
#
loop_
_entity_poly.entity_id
_entity_poly.type
_entity_poly.pdbx_seq_one_letter_code
_entity_poly.pdbx_strand_id
1 'polypeptide(L)' 'MKKTKEMEVLFLPTEKGTIKLYVFGFKAPRSLGRVIATYHDVTFEVKGYKRNKTIIKALAQVHEAIVNNQDI' A
#
# COMPACT_ATOMS: atom_id res chain seq x y z
N MET A 1 -7.13 -25.06 -12.03
CA MET A 1 -6.72 -24.51 -10.72
C MET A 1 -6.93 -23.01 -10.69
N LYS A 2 -7.74 -22.46 -9.78
CA LYS A 2 -7.83 -21.00 -9.58
C LYS A 2 -6.47 -20.52 -9.10
N LYS A 3 -5.74 -19.75 -9.90
CA LYS A 3 -4.50 -19.09 -9.45
C LYS A 3 -4.88 -18.20 -8.26
N THR A 4 -4.52 -18.60 -7.05
CA THR A 4 -4.50 -17.73 -5.88
C THR A 4 -3.73 -16.49 -6.29
N LYS A 5 -4.40 -15.32 -6.26
CA LYS A 5 -3.71 -14.06 -6.53
C LYS A 5 -2.72 -13.87 -5.40
N GLU A 6 -1.44 -14.17 -5.67
CA GLU A 6 -0.33 -13.89 -4.76
C GLU A 6 -0.46 -12.43 -4.29
N MET A 7 -0.60 -12.29 -2.98
CA MET A 7 -0.72 -11.03 -2.26
C MET A 7 0.45 -10.99 -1.29
N GLU A 8 1.26 -9.96 -1.40
CA GLU A 8 2.29 -9.68 -0.40
C GLU A 8 1.71 -8.71 0.62
N VAL A 9 2.01 -8.92 1.90
CA VAL A 9 1.60 -8.03 2.98
C VAL A 9 2.84 -7.53 3.71
N LEU A 10 2.91 -6.23 3.93
CA LEU A 10 3.95 -5.59 4.73
C LEU A 10 3.31 -4.82 5.87
N PHE A 11 3.79 -5.05 7.08
CA PHE A 11 3.41 -4.31 8.28
C PHE A 11 4.56 -3.40 8.68
N LEU A 12 4.29 -2.12 8.84
CA LEU A 12 5.25 -1.12 9.29
C LEU A 12 4.73 -0.54 10.62
N PRO A 13 5.25 -1.03 11.75
CA PRO A 13 4.94 -0.45 13.06
C PRO A 13 5.44 0.99 13.15
N THR A 14 4.64 1.85 13.76
CA THR A 14 5.00 3.23 14.11
C THR A 14 4.66 3.45 15.59
N GLU A 15 5.08 4.58 16.17
CA GLU A 15 4.76 4.88 17.58
C GLU A 15 3.26 4.99 17.84
N LYS A 16 2.48 5.42 16.84
CA LYS A 16 1.05 5.70 16.96
C LYS A 16 0.15 4.63 16.35
N GLY A 17 0.71 3.60 15.71
CA GLY A 17 -0.10 2.58 15.03
C GLY A 17 0.71 1.63 14.16
N THR A 18 0.06 1.01 13.18
CA THR A 18 0.73 0.14 12.20
C THR A 18 0.17 0.39 10.82
N ILE A 19 1.04 0.78 9.90
CA ILE A 19 0.69 0.89 8.48
C ILE A 19 0.71 -0.52 7.90
N LYS A 20 -0.40 -0.93 7.26
CA LYS A 20 -0.51 -2.22 6.57
C LYS A 20 -0.54 -1.95 5.07
N LEU A 21 0.33 -2.63 4.33
CA LEU A 21 0.41 -2.56 2.88
C LEU A 21 0.04 -3.91 2.28
N TYR A 22 -0.91 -3.92 1.36
CA TYR A 22 -1.32 -5.09 0.60
C TYR A 22 -0.94 -4.86 -0.87
N VAL A 23 0.01 -5.65 -1.37
CA VAL A 23 0.54 -5.53 -2.72
C VAL A 23 0.00 -6.68 -3.57
N PHE A 24 -0.60 -6.32 -4.70
CA PHE A 24 -1.18 -7.26 -5.66
C PHE A 24 -0.62 -7.02 -7.06
N GLY A 25 -0.39 -8.10 -7.81
CA GLY A 25 0.03 -8.01 -9.22
C GLY A 25 1.55 -7.92 -9.36
N PHE A 26 2.03 -7.05 -10.26
CA PHE A 26 3.47 -6.88 -10.57
C PHE A 26 4.22 -8.16 -10.99
N LYS A 27 3.50 -9.18 -11.48
CA LYS A 27 4.03 -10.51 -11.79
C LYS A 27 5.04 -10.55 -12.95
N ALA A 28 4.99 -9.56 -13.84
CA ALA A 28 5.89 -9.43 -14.98
C ALA A 28 6.35 -7.97 -15.13
N PRO A 29 7.48 -7.71 -15.81
CA PRO A 29 7.87 -6.36 -16.17
C PRO A 29 6.71 -5.62 -16.86
N ARG A 30 6.41 -4.39 -16.40
CA ARG A 30 5.30 -3.56 -16.90
C ARG A 30 3.90 -4.15 -16.71
N SER A 31 3.74 -5.22 -15.93
CA SER A 31 2.40 -5.66 -15.53
C SER A 31 1.76 -4.67 -14.56
N LEU A 32 0.45 -4.47 -14.70
CA LEU A 32 -0.31 -3.64 -13.77
C LEU A 32 -0.31 -4.32 -12.39
N GLY A 33 -0.02 -3.52 -11.37
CA GLY A 33 -0.19 -3.90 -9.99
C GLY A 33 -0.92 -2.82 -9.20
N ARG A 34 -1.25 -3.18 -7.98
CA ARG A 34 -2.00 -2.34 -7.04
C ARG A 34 -1.40 -2.49 -5.66
N VAL A 35 -1.33 -1.38 -4.93
CA VAL A 35 -0.98 -1.33 -3.52
C VAL A 35 -2.14 -0.70 -2.77
N ILE A 36 -2.60 -1.36 -1.72
CA ILE A 36 -3.57 -0.80 -0.76
C ILE A 36 -2.80 -0.53 0.53
N ALA A 37 -2.81 0.70 1.00
CA ALA A 37 -2.21 1.10 2.26
C ALA A 37 -3.31 1.47 3.26
N THR A 38 -3.25 0.92 4.46
CA THR A 38 -4.21 1.22 5.53
C THR A 38 -3.48 1.70 6.77
N TYR A 39 -3.99 2.73 7.42
CA TYR A 39 -3.54 3.22 8.72
C TYR A 39 -4.76 3.67 9.50
N HIS A 40 -5.05 3.02 10.64
CA HIS A 40 -6.31 3.20 11.39
C HIS A 40 -7.53 3.11 10.45
N ASP A 41 -8.34 4.16 10.38
CA ASP A 41 -9.56 4.22 9.58
C ASP A 41 -9.35 4.75 8.15
N VAL A 42 -8.11 5.15 7.78
CA VAL A 42 -7.81 5.62 6.43
C VAL A 42 -7.25 4.50 5.55
N THR A 43 -7.74 4.45 4.31
CA THR A 43 -7.33 3.48 3.28
C THR A 43 -7.04 4.20 1.97
N PHE A 44 -5.87 3.93 1.39
CA PHE A 44 -5.42 4.47 0.11
C PHE A 44 -5.17 3.35 -0.88
N GLU A 45 -5.70 3.48 -2.10
CA GLU A 45 -5.46 2.55 -3.20
C GLU A 45 -4.66 3.22 -4.31
N VAL A 46 -3.49 2.67 -4.63
CA VAL A 46 -2.65 3.17 -5.73
C VAL A 46 -2.39 2.06 -6.74
N LYS A 47 -2.65 2.33 -8.02
CA LYS A 47 -2.35 1.44 -9.14
C LYS A 47 -1.12 1.93 -9.91
N GLY A 48 -0.36 1.01 -10.49
CA GLY A 48 0.73 1.38 -11.39
C GLY A 48 1.49 0.19 -11.95
N TYR A 49 2.47 0.47 -12.80
CA TYR A 49 3.26 -0.54 -13.52
C TYR A 49 4.65 -0.79 -12.93
N LYS A 50 5.06 0.03 -11.95
CA LYS A 50 6.37 -0.07 -11.27
C LYS A 50 6.15 -0.30 -9.78
N ARG A 51 6.39 -1.53 -9.31
CA ARG A 51 6.14 -1.98 -7.92
C ARG A 51 6.62 -0.98 -6.88
N ASN A 52 7.91 -0.67 -6.86
CA ASN A 52 8.50 0.22 -5.85
C ASN A 52 7.92 1.63 -5.90
N LYS A 53 7.70 2.19 -7.10
CA LYS A 53 7.11 3.53 -7.27
C LYS A 53 5.67 3.55 -6.76
N THR A 54 4.89 2.49 -7.01
CA THR A 54 3.50 2.39 -6.53
C THR A 54 3.45 2.25 -5.01
N ILE A 55 4.34 1.46 -4.41
CA ILE A 55 4.45 1.33 -2.94
C ILE A 55 4.80 2.68 -2.30
N ILE A 56 5.83 3.36 -2.81
CA ILE A 56 6.25 4.68 -2.30
C ILE A 56 5.11 5.69 -2.39
N LYS A 57 4.36 5.71 -3.51
CA LYS A 57 3.19 6.58 -3.65
C LYS A 57 2.09 6.30 -2.62
N ALA A 58 1.80 5.02 -2.35
CA ALA A 58 0.80 4.65 -1.36
C ALA A 58 1.24 5.08 0.06
N LEU A 59 2.51 4.90 0.40
CA LEU A 59 3.09 5.37 1.65
C LEU A 59 3.09 6.90 1.77
N ALA A 60 3.37 7.62 0.67
CA ALA A 60 3.31 9.08 0.66
C ALA A 60 1.90 9.60 0.97
N GLN A 61 0.85 8.97 0.43
CA GLN A 61 -0.53 9.33 0.74
C GLN A 61 -0.88 9.07 2.21
N VAL A 62 -0.41 7.95 2.78
CA VAL A 62 -0.55 7.69 4.22
C VAL A 62 0.18 8.74 5.04
N HIS A 63 1.40 9.11 4.66
CA HIS A 63 2.18 10.13 5.35
C HIS A 63 1.50 11.49 5.31
N GLU A 64 1.02 11.93 4.14
CA GLU A 64 0.25 13.16 3.98
C GLU A 64 -1.01 13.15 4.86
N ALA A 65 -1.71 12.01 4.95
CA ALA A 65 -2.88 11.88 5.82
C ALA A 65 -2.53 12.02 7.31
N ILE A 66 -1.41 11.41 7.75
CA ILE A 66 -0.93 11.50 9.14
C ILE A 66 -0.49 12.93 9.49
N VAL A 67 0.20 13.60 8.57
CA VAL A 67 0.69 14.98 8.78
C VAL A 67 -0.47 15.97 8.83
N ASN A 68 -1.46 15.81 7.94
CA ASN A 68 -2.56 16.76 7.82
C ASN A 68 -3.70 16.50 8.80
N ASN A 69 -3.88 15.27 9.28
CA ASN A 69 -4.91 14.91 10.26
C ASN A 69 -4.23 14.31 11.50
N GLN A 70 -3.84 15.16 12.46
CA GLN A 70 -3.19 14.72 13.70
C GLN A 70 -4.10 13.87 14.62
N ASP A 71 -5.40 13.77 14.30
CA ASP A 71 -6.42 13.04 15.05
C ASP A 71 -6.76 11.66 14.48
N ILE A 72 -6.04 11.18 13.45
CA ILE A 72 -6.11 9.77 13.02
C ILE A 72 -5.17 8.92 13.86
#